data_AF-A0A2E3DFN1-F1
#
_entry.id   AF-A0A2E3DFN1-F1
#
_cell.length_a   1.000
_cell.length_b   1.000
_cell.length_c   1.000
_cell.angle_alpha   90.00
_cell.angle_beta   90.00
_cell.angle_gamma   90.00
#
_symmetry.space_group_name_H-M   'P 1'
#
loop_
_entity.id
_entity.type
_entity.pdbx_description
1 polymer ?
#
loop_
_entity_poly.entity_id
_entity_poly.type
_entity_poly.pdbx_seq_one_letter_code
_entity_poly.pdbx_strand_id
1 'polypeptide(L)'
;MKLGGLLKSLAPTIASAAGGPMAGMAVKMAASKLGLPETTTANEIEDLIERQPERAVALKQADQDFKDRIKEMEIDLESFKTEVEDRKDARQNFATDWTPKVFSILSLLLYGGFVMIVTLLPHDQNDETIISLVLGQLSGILGTAAAFFYGGSSGNK
;
A
#
# COMPACT_ATOMS: atom_id res chain seq x y z
N MET A 1 24.94 -33.64 17.98
CA MET A 1 23.47 -33.69 17.75
C MET A 1 23.17 -32.87 16.49
N LYS A 2 22.08 -33.16 15.76
CA LYS A 2 21.79 -32.48 14.48
C LYS A 2 21.43 -31.01 14.75
N LEU A 3 22.26 -30.08 14.27
CA LEU A 3 22.11 -28.61 14.32
C LEU A 3 20.87 -28.14 13.53
N GLY A 4 19.69 -28.50 13.99
CA GLY A 4 18.40 -28.17 13.38
C GLY A 4 17.23 -28.83 14.10
N GLY A 5 17.52 -29.73 15.06
CA GLY A 5 16.50 -30.38 15.88
C GLY A 5 15.98 -29.51 17.03
N LEU A 6 16.79 -28.56 17.53
CA LEU A 6 16.42 -27.75 18.69
C LEU A 6 15.54 -26.57 18.30
N LEU A 7 15.90 -25.81 17.26
CA LEU A 7 14.98 -24.80 16.71
C LEU A 7 13.67 -25.45 16.27
N LYS A 8 13.72 -26.60 15.60
CA LYS A 8 12.50 -27.29 15.15
C LYS A 8 11.60 -27.76 16.30
N SER A 9 12.14 -28.02 17.48
CA SER A 9 11.34 -28.45 18.64
C SER A 9 10.85 -27.29 19.51
N LEU A 10 11.64 -26.22 19.66
CA LEU A 10 11.31 -25.08 20.52
C LEU A 10 10.66 -23.91 19.77
N ALA A 11 11.00 -23.72 18.50
CA ALA A 11 10.52 -22.64 17.64
C ALA A 11 10.25 -23.15 16.21
N PRO A 12 9.20 -23.97 16.03
CA PRO A 12 8.91 -24.63 14.75
C PRO A 12 8.55 -23.65 13.63
N THR A 13 7.89 -22.53 13.94
CA THR A 13 7.48 -21.52 12.95
C THR A 13 8.70 -20.79 12.40
N ILE A 14 9.62 -20.39 13.29
CA ILE A 14 10.89 -19.77 12.94
C ILE A 14 11.78 -20.76 12.21
N ALA A 15 11.85 -22.03 12.64
CA ALA A 15 12.62 -23.06 11.96
C ALA A 15 12.13 -23.32 10.52
N SER A 16 10.80 -23.34 10.32
CA SER A 16 10.22 -23.49 8.98
C SER A 16 10.50 -22.28 8.09
N ALA A 17 10.44 -21.07 8.65
CA ALA A 17 10.73 -19.85 7.91
C ALA A 17 12.22 -19.66 7.63
N ALA A 18 13.11 -20.12 8.51
CA ALA A 18 14.57 -20.08 8.36
C ALA A 18 15.10 -20.85 7.15
N GLY A 19 14.35 -21.84 6.65
CA GLY A 19 14.66 -22.56 5.40
C GLY A 19 13.97 -21.99 4.15
N GLY A 20 13.22 -20.89 4.28
CA GLY A 20 12.35 -20.35 3.24
C GLY A 20 12.61 -18.86 2.93
N PRO A 21 11.74 -18.23 2.13
CA PRO A 21 11.92 -16.82 1.72
C PRO A 21 11.88 -15.83 2.89
N MET A 22 11.32 -16.24 4.03
CA MET A 22 11.23 -15.43 5.25
C MET A 22 12.38 -15.67 6.23
N ALA A 23 13.45 -16.36 5.81
CA ALA A 23 14.53 -16.76 6.70
C ALA A 23 15.19 -15.58 7.43
N GLY A 24 15.49 -14.50 6.70
CA GLY A 24 16.09 -13.31 7.30
C GLY A 24 15.20 -12.67 8.37
N MET A 25 13.88 -12.63 8.15
CA MET A 25 12.93 -12.06 9.11
C MET A 25 12.79 -12.95 10.34
N ALA A 26 12.68 -14.27 10.15
CA ALA A 26 12.53 -15.24 11.21
C ALA A 26 13.73 -15.23 12.17
N VAL A 27 14.93 -15.27 11.60
CA VAL A 27 16.19 -15.25 12.38
C VAL A 27 16.38 -13.91 13.08
N LYS A 28 16.09 -12.78 12.41
CA LYS A 28 16.18 -11.45 13.02
C LYS A 28 15.21 -11.27 14.19
N MET A 29 13.99 -11.80 14.10
CA MET A 29 13.02 -11.72 15.19
C MET A 29 13.44 -12.55 16.40
N ALA A 30 13.95 -13.77 16.17
CA ALA A 30 14.54 -14.60 17.21
C ALA A 30 15.74 -13.90 17.87
N ALA A 31 16.66 -13.36 17.07
CA ALA A 31 17.83 -12.63 17.56
C ALA A 31 17.43 -11.41 18.41
N SER A 32 16.46 -10.61 17.96
CA SER A 32 15.96 -9.44 18.68
C SER A 32 15.40 -9.80 20.05
N LYS A 33 14.59 -10.87 20.15
CA LYS A 33 14.03 -11.35 21.43
C LYS A 33 15.07 -11.94 22.37
N LEU A 34 16.15 -12.49 21.82
CA LEU A 34 17.28 -13.03 22.59
C LEU A 34 18.34 -11.97 22.93
N GLY A 35 18.16 -10.72 22.49
CA GLY A 35 19.11 -9.62 22.72
C GLY A 35 20.42 -9.78 21.93
N LEU A 36 20.37 -10.47 20.79
CA LEU A 36 21.51 -10.74 19.92
C LEU A 36 21.56 -9.77 18.73
N PRO A 37 22.75 -9.58 18.11
CA PRO A 37 22.87 -8.81 16.89
C PRO A 37 21.97 -9.33 15.77
N GLU A 38 21.47 -8.45 14.90
CA GLU A 38 20.65 -8.86 13.76
C GLU A 38 21.41 -9.66 12.69
N THR A 39 22.74 -9.70 12.78
CA THR A 39 23.61 -10.52 11.95
C THR A 39 23.71 -11.97 12.43
N THR A 40 23.10 -12.31 13.57
CA THR A 40 23.14 -13.65 14.13
C THR A 40 22.45 -14.64 13.21
N THR A 41 23.06 -15.81 13.04
CA THR A 41 22.52 -16.90 12.20
C THR A 41 21.66 -17.87 13.01
N ALA A 42 20.81 -18.64 12.33
CA ALA A 42 20.00 -19.68 12.98
C ALA A 42 20.85 -20.67 13.80
N ASN A 43 22.03 -21.05 13.31
CA ASN A 43 22.95 -21.96 13.99
C ASN A 43 23.49 -21.35 15.30
N GLU A 44 23.82 -20.05 15.30
CA GLU A 44 24.30 -19.36 16.50
C GLU A 44 23.21 -19.23 17.57
N ILE A 45 21.94 -19.13 17.15
CA ILE A 45 20.79 -19.17 18.07
C ILE A 45 20.66 -20.55 18.69
N GLU A 46 20.80 -21.64 17.93
CA GLU A 46 20.80 -22.99 18.49
C GLU A 46 21.95 -23.21 19.47
N ASP A 47 23.17 -22.84 19.10
CA ASP A 47 24.36 -22.96 19.94
C ASP A 47 24.19 -22.18 21.26
N LEU A 48 23.56 -21.01 21.22
CA LEU A 48 23.25 -20.22 22.42
C LEU A 48 22.27 -20.97 23.33
N ILE A 49 21.23 -21.56 22.77
CA ILE A 49 20.18 -22.27 23.53
C ILE A 49 20.71 -23.57 24.11
N GLU A 50 21.62 -24.26 23.41
CA GLU A 50 22.33 -25.42 23.96
C GLU A 50 23.19 -25.04 25.17
N ARG A 51 23.84 -23.87 25.14
CA ARG A 51 24.67 -23.36 26.25
C ARG A 51 23.85 -22.75 27.38
N GLN A 52 22.68 -22.19 27.07
CA GLN A 52 21.82 -21.41 27.96
C GLN A 52 20.35 -21.86 27.81
N PRO A 53 19.99 -23.03 28.36
CA PRO A 53 18.64 -23.59 28.24
C PRO A 53 17.56 -22.70 28.87
N GLU A 54 17.90 -21.80 29.79
CA GLU A 54 17.01 -20.79 30.35
C GLU A 54 16.43 -19.84 29.30
N ARG A 55 17.13 -19.64 28.17
CA ARG A 55 16.66 -18.81 27.05
C ARG A 55 15.70 -19.53 26.13
N ALA A 56 15.48 -20.84 26.31
CA ALA A 56 14.52 -21.61 25.52
C ALA A 56 13.08 -21.05 25.63
N VAL A 57 12.71 -20.49 26.79
CA VAL A 57 11.40 -19.86 26.99
C VAL A 57 11.27 -18.60 26.13
N ALA A 58 12.31 -17.76 26.09
CA ALA A 58 12.34 -16.56 25.27
C ALA A 58 12.29 -16.90 23.77
N LEU A 59 12.99 -17.95 23.34
CA LEU A 59 12.93 -18.44 21.96
C LEU A 59 11.52 -18.94 21.60
N LYS A 60 10.85 -19.65 22.50
CA LYS A 60 9.46 -20.10 22.30
C LYS A 60 8.47 -18.93 22.22
N GLN A 61 8.67 -17.89 23.02
CA GLN A 61 7.89 -16.65 22.92
C GLN A 61 8.15 -15.95 21.58
N ALA A 62 9.40 -15.90 21.12
CA ALA A 62 9.73 -15.35 19.82
C ALA A 62 9.02 -16.10 18.68
N ASP A 63 8.88 -17.44 18.78
CA ASP A 63 8.13 -18.24 17.81
C ASP A 63 6.63 -17.89 17.76
N GLN A 64 6.03 -17.67 18.93
CA GLN A 64 4.63 -17.26 19.04
C GLN A 64 4.41 -15.88 18.43
N ASP A 65 5.26 -14.90 18.79
CA ASP A 65 5.19 -13.55 18.23
C ASP A 65 5.40 -13.57 16.71
N PHE A 66 6.32 -14.39 16.21
CA PHE A 66 6.55 -14.54 14.77
C PHE A 66 5.35 -15.15 14.06
N LYS A 67 4.67 -16.12 14.68
CA LYS A 67 3.44 -16.71 14.15
C LYS A 67 2.31 -15.68 14.09
N ASP A 68 2.15 -14.87 15.13
CA ASP A 68 1.13 -13.81 15.15
C ASP A 68 1.43 -12.75 14.09
N ARG A 69 2.70 -12.38 13.90
CA ARG A 69 3.14 -11.50 12.81
C ARG A 69 2.85 -12.04 11.43
N ILE A 70 3.04 -13.33 11.18
CA ILE A 70 2.65 -13.95 9.90
C ILE A 70 1.15 -13.80 9.68
N LYS A 71 0.35 -14.09 10.70
CA LYS A 71 -1.10 -13.93 10.64
C LYS A 71 -1.53 -12.49 10.37
N GLU A 72 -0.90 -11.52 11.04
CA GLU A 72 -1.16 -10.10 10.81
C GLU A 72 -0.89 -9.72 9.34
N MET A 73 0.24 -10.16 8.78
CA MET A 73 0.57 -9.90 7.38
C MET A 73 -0.38 -10.61 6.40
N GLU A 74 -0.84 -11.83 6.70
CA GLU A 74 -1.82 -12.54 5.89
C GLU A 74 -3.16 -11.79 5.83
N ILE A 75 -3.63 -11.29 6.97
CA ILE A 75 -4.86 -10.47 7.06
C ILE A 75 -4.70 -9.18 6.25
N ASP A 76 -3.55 -8.51 6.37
CA ASP A 76 -3.27 -7.28 5.63
C ASP A 76 -3.28 -7.53 4.11
N LEU A 77 -2.65 -8.62 3.66
CA LEU A 77 -2.66 -9.04 2.26
C LEU A 77 -4.08 -9.36 1.74
N GLU A 78 -4.93 -9.99 2.54
CA GLU A 78 -6.33 -10.24 2.16
C GLU A 78 -7.14 -8.94 2.07
N SER A 79 -6.93 -8.02 3.01
CA SER A 79 -7.59 -6.71 2.98
C SER A 79 -7.18 -5.90 1.74
N PHE A 80 -5.88 -5.89 1.42
CA PHE A 80 -5.36 -5.25 0.22
C PHE A 80 -5.90 -5.89 -1.07
N LYS A 81 -5.97 -7.24 -1.12
CA LYS A 81 -6.60 -7.94 -2.25
C LYS A 81 -8.06 -7.52 -2.43
N THR A 82 -8.82 -7.46 -1.34
CA THR A 82 -10.23 -7.06 -1.35
C THR A 82 -10.37 -5.62 -1.85
N GLU A 83 -9.55 -4.68 -1.37
CA GLU A 83 -9.57 -3.29 -1.84
C GLU A 83 -9.22 -3.17 -3.34
N VAL A 84 -8.25 -3.94 -3.80
CA VAL A 84 -7.88 -3.99 -5.22
C VAL A 84 -9.01 -4.59 -6.07
N GLU A 85 -9.68 -5.63 -5.59
CA GLU A 85 -10.83 -6.24 -6.24
C GLU A 85 -12.02 -5.28 -6.30
N ASP A 86 -12.35 -4.59 -5.20
CA ASP A 86 -13.40 -3.56 -5.16
C ASP A 86 -13.11 -2.43 -6.15
N ARG A 87 -11.85 -1.94 -6.21
CA ARG A 87 -11.45 -0.93 -7.21
C ARG A 87 -11.57 -1.45 -8.64
N LYS A 88 -11.27 -2.72 -8.89
CA LYS A 88 -11.41 -3.34 -10.20
C LYS A 88 -12.87 -3.51 -10.59
N ASP A 89 -13.71 -3.99 -9.67
CA ASP A 89 -15.15 -4.17 -9.87
C ASP A 89 -15.83 -2.82 -10.13
N ALA A 90 -15.53 -1.79 -9.33
CA ALA A 90 -16.02 -0.43 -9.57
C ALA A 90 -15.58 0.07 -10.95
N ARG A 91 -14.33 -0.14 -11.36
CA ARG A 91 -13.88 0.22 -12.71
C ARG A 91 -14.64 -0.54 -13.80
N GLN A 92 -14.95 -1.82 -13.62
CA GLN A 92 -15.68 -2.61 -14.60
C GLN A 92 -17.15 -2.18 -14.70
N ASN A 93 -17.81 -1.99 -13.56
CA ASN A 93 -19.22 -1.62 -13.50
C ASN A 93 -19.48 -0.18 -13.96
N PHE A 94 -18.54 0.74 -13.69
CA PHE A 94 -18.65 2.15 -14.12
C PHE A 94 -17.84 2.47 -15.40
N ALA A 95 -17.18 1.51 -16.04
CA ALA A 95 -16.45 1.75 -17.31
C ALA A 95 -17.37 2.17 -18.46
N THR A 96 -18.61 1.68 -18.46
CA THR A 96 -19.61 1.97 -19.50
C THR A 96 -20.47 3.19 -19.14
N ASP A 97 -20.26 3.79 -17.96
CA ASP A 97 -21.02 4.96 -17.57
C ASP A 97 -20.63 6.15 -18.45
N TRP A 98 -21.63 6.65 -19.17
CA TRP A 98 -21.56 7.85 -19.98
C TRP A 98 -21.57 9.15 -19.16
N THR A 99 -21.98 9.10 -17.89
CA THR A 99 -22.14 10.28 -17.02
C THR A 99 -20.85 11.10 -16.90
N PRO A 100 -19.66 10.51 -16.65
CA PRO A 100 -18.42 11.28 -16.59
C PRO A 100 -18.06 11.91 -17.94
N LYS A 101 -18.34 11.23 -19.06
CA LYS A 101 -18.06 11.75 -20.41
C LYS A 101 -18.94 12.96 -20.72
N VAL A 102 -20.24 12.87 -20.42
CA VAL A 102 -21.18 13.97 -20.61
C VAL A 102 -20.80 15.15 -19.71
N PHE A 103 -20.49 14.89 -18.45
CA PHE A 103 -20.08 15.94 -17.50
C PHE A 103 -18.81 16.68 -17.96
N SER A 104 -17.82 15.96 -18.49
CA SER A 104 -16.58 16.59 -18.99
C SER A 104 -16.77 17.35 -20.28
N ILE A 105 -17.58 16.85 -21.22
CA ILE A 105 -17.94 17.60 -22.44
C ILE A 105 -18.71 18.88 -22.07
N LEU A 106 -19.69 18.77 -21.17
CA LEU A 106 -20.45 19.92 -20.69
C LEU A 106 -19.56 20.95 -20.00
N SER A 107 -18.64 20.50 -19.14
CA SER A 107 -17.67 21.36 -18.45
C SER A 107 -16.74 22.07 -19.43
N LEU A 108 -16.27 21.36 -20.47
CA LEU A 108 -15.43 21.94 -21.52
C LEU A 108 -16.19 23.00 -22.34
N LEU A 109 -17.44 22.73 -22.69
CA LEU A 109 -18.31 23.68 -23.40
C LEU A 109 -18.60 24.92 -22.55
N LEU A 110 -18.93 24.74 -21.26
CA LEU A 110 -19.15 25.85 -20.34
C LEU A 110 -17.89 26.70 -20.14
N TYR A 111 -16.72 26.06 -20.01
CA TYR A 111 -15.44 26.76 -19.92
C TYR A 111 -15.13 27.55 -21.20
N GLY A 112 -15.22 26.91 -22.36
CA GLY A 112 -15.00 27.58 -23.66
C GLY A 112 -16.00 28.71 -23.90
N GLY A 113 -17.27 28.51 -23.53
CA GLY A 113 -18.32 29.53 -23.59
C GLY A 113 -18.03 30.72 -22.68
N PHE A 114 -17.61 30.47 -21.43
CA PHE A 114 -17.23 31.53 -20.49
C PHE A 114 -16.03 32.34 -21.00
N VAL A 115 -14.98 31.66 -21.49
CA VAL A 115 -13.81 32.32 -22.10
C VAL A 115 -14.22 33.19 -23.29
N MET A 116 -15.11 32.69 -24.16
CA MET A 116 -15.61 33.43 -25.31
C MET A 116 -16.40 34.68 -24.90
N ILE A 117 -17.31 34.56 -23.92
CA ILE A 117 -18.09 35.66 -23.36
C ILE A 117 -17.16 36.75 -22.81
N VAL A 118 -16.20 36.37 -21.96
CA VAL A 118 -15.23 37.31 -21.38
C VAL A 118 -14.39 38.01 -22.46
N THR A 119 -14.03 37.29 -23.52
CA THR A 119 -13.22 37.84 -24.63
C THR A 119 -14.00 38.82 -25.51
N LEU A 120 -15.31 38.60 -25.68
CA LEU A 120 -16.17 39.41 -26.56
C LEU A 120 -16.83 40.60 -25.85
N LEU A 121 -17.04 40.53 -24.53
CA LEU A 121 -17.62 41.63 -23.77
C LEU A 121 -16.58 42.74 -23.48
N PRO A 122 -16.98 44.02 -23.55
CA PRO A 122 -16.11 45.13 -23.19
C PRO A 122 -15.69 45.06 -21.72
N HIS A 123 -14.43 45.44 -21.45
CA HIS A 123 -13.81 45.33 -20.11
C HIS A 123 -14.49 46.20 -19.05
N ASP A 124 -15.29 47.19 -19.43
CA ASP A 124 -16.02 48.07 -18.50
C ASP A 124 -17.15 47.37 -17.75
N GLN A 125 -17.63 46.22 -18.24
CA GLN A 125 -18.68 45.42 -17.62
C GLN A 125 -18.15 44.19 -16.86
N ASN A 126 -16.84 43.99 -16.84
CA ASN A 126 -16.19 42.75 -16.41
C ASN A 126 -15.19 43.01 -15.27
N ASP A 127 -15.49 42.51 -14.07
CA ASP A 127 -14.54 42.56 -12.95
C ASP A 127 -13.45 41.49 -13.15
N GLU A 128 -12.22 41.94 -13.41
CA GLU A 128 -11.04 41.09 -13.61
C GLU A 128 -10.81 40.11 -12.43
N THR A 129 -11.17 40.52 -11.21
CA THR A 129 -11.05 39.69 -10.00
C THR A 129 -11.98 38.48 -10.07
N ILE A 130 -13.24 38.72 -10.46
CA ILE A 130 -14.26 37.68 -10.57
C ILE A 130 -13.92 36.75 -11.72
N ILE A 131 -13.46 37.28 -12.85
CA ILE A 131 -13.05 36.48 -14.01
C ILE A 131 -11.88 35.56 -13.65
N SER A 132 -10.83 36.09 -13.03
CA SER A 132 -9.65 35.32 -12.65
C SER A 132 -10.00 34.21 -11.65
N LEU A 133 -10.88 34.49 -10.68
CA LEU A 133 -11.38 33.51 -9.73
C LEU A 133 -12.15 32.37 -10.43
N VAL A 134 -13.07 32.71 -11.33
CA VAL A 134 -13.89 31.73 -12.05
C VAL A 134 -13.04 30.90 -13.01
N LEU A 135 -12.11 31.51 -13.74
CA LEU A 135 -11.17 30.80 -14.62
C LEU A 135 -10.28 29.84 -13.84
N GLY A 136 -9.79 30.24 -12.67
CA GLY A 136 -9.02 29.38 -11.79
C GLY A 136 -9.82 28.15 -11.35
N GLN A 137 -11.06 28.35 -10.90
CA GLN A 137 -11.92 27.26 -10.46
C GLN A 137 -12.30 26.31 -11.60
N LEU A 138 -12.67 26.85 -12.77
CA LEU A 138 -13.01 26.04 -13.94
C LEU A 138 -11.80 25.25 -14.47
N SER A 139 -10.61 25.85 -14.44
CA SER A 139 -9.36 25.15 -14.79
C SER A 139 -9.09 23.99 -13.83
N GLY A 140 -9.38 24.16 -12.54
CA GLY A 140 -9.30 23.09 -11.54
C GLY A 140 -10.28 21.94 -11.82
N ILE A 141 -11.53 22.25 -12.17
CA ILE A 141 -12.55 21.25 -12.54
C ILE A 141 -12.11 20.47 -13.80
N LEU A 142 -11.60 21.15 -14.82
CA LEU A 142 -11.07 20.49 -16.01
C LEU A 142 -9.84 19.62 -15.70
N GLY A 143 -8.96 20.09 -14.81
CA GLY A 143 -7.81 19.32 -14.32
C GLY A 143 -8.22 18.03 -13.60
N THR A 144 -9.22 18.09 -12.73
CA THR A 144 -9.75 16.89 -12.04
C THR A 144 -10.46 15.94 -13.00
N ALA A 145 -11.21 16.46 -13.99
CA ALA A 145 -11.80 15.65 -15.05
C ALA A 145 -10.72 14.95 -15.90
N ALA A 146 -9.65 15.66 -16.28
CA ALA A 146 -8.52 15.06 -16.98
C ALA A 146 -7.82 13.98 -16.13
N ALA A 147 -7.63 14.24 -14.83
CA ALA A 147 -7.06 13.25 -13.90
C ALA A 147 -7.96 12.00 -13.76
N PHE A 148 -9.28 12.15 -13.78
CA PHE A 148 -10.21 11.02 -13.75
C PHE A 148 -10.04 10.11 -14.99
N PHE A 149 -9.94 10.68 -16.19
CA PHE A 149 -9.79 9.90 -17.43
C PHE A 149 -8.38 9.37 -17.66
N TYR A 150 -7.35 10.17 -17.37
CA TYR A 150 -5.96 9.84 -17.72
C TYR A 150 -5.13 9.36 -16.52
N GLY A 151 -5.49 9.73 -15.29
CA GLY A 151 -4.78 9.32 -14.07
C GLY A 151 -4.92 7.82 -13.75
N GLY A 152 -5.94 7.15 -14.27
CA GLY A 152 -6.10 5.70 -14.17
C GLY A 152 -5.50 4.90 -15.34
N SER A 153 -5.22 5.54 -16.47
CA SER A 153 -4.80 4.88 -17.72
C SER A 153 -3.31 4.47 -17.74
N SER A 154 -2.51 4.91 -16.76
CA SER A 154 -1.08 4.59 -16.65
C SER A 154 -0.77 3.31 -15.86
N GLY A 155 -1.79 2.64 -15.31
CA GLY A 155 -1.62 1.38 -14.56
C GLY A 155 -1.81 0.10 -15.36
N ASN A 156 -1.90 0.17 -16.69
CA ASN A 156 -2.07 -1.01 -17.55
C ASN A 156 -0.77 -1.30 -18.32
N LYS A 157 0.28 -1.69 -17.57
CA LYS A 157 1.43 -2.48 -18.04
C LYS A 157 1.95 -3.33 -16.88
#